data_AF-A0A926QDJ5-F1
#
_entry.id   AF-A0A926QDJ5-F1
#
_cell.length_a   1.000
_cell.length_b   1.000
_cell.length_c   1.000
_cell.angle_alpha   90.00
_cell.angle_beta   90.00
_cell.angle_gamma   90.00
#
_symmetry.space_group_name_H-M   'P 1'
#
loop_
_entity.id
_entity.type
_entity.pdbx_description
1 polymer ?
#
loop_
_entity_poly.entity_id
_entity_poly.type
_entity_poly.pdbx_seq_one_letter_code
_entity_poly.pdbx_strand_id
1 'polypeptide(L)'
;MNTEPENSGEAATEDPVVETAPAVDAVAEEPAAPTGIRLGFVRGAAPSRWAKRWKEITGERLELVPVNAVFGHRIPSEVNYDVLLERSRPGEMPADRGANNEERRSLRLYTEAVGLVVAADHELAEATSVTLEDLALVKLLDHPDHVADWPEPERWEDPAWMPKKAAVALDIVATGAGAILLPLPYARHAVSKKEHRVIPVAESAGLNGGHIWATWGADRDNAQVQALVGVLRGRTARSSRPGADADAPVEAPKKKVQQQPKKQQPKLKPGSRGAQLQASRERAERNRALKAAAKRRKRR
;
A
#
# COMPACT_ATOMS: atom_id res chain seq x y z
N MET A 1 -11.30 -18.57 90.56
CA MET A 1 -9.93 -18.05 90.74
C MET A 1 -9.85 -16.80 89.87
N ASN A 2 -10.37 -15.66 90.36
CA ASN A 2 -9.65 -14.61 91.13
C ASN A 2 -8.35 -14.23 90.39
N THR A 3 -8.19 -13.02 89.84
CA THR A 3 -8.32 -11.69 90.48
C THR A 3 -8.47 -10.55 89.44
N GLU A 4 -9.44 -9.66 89.65
CA GLU A 4 -9.36 -8.20 89.41
C GLU A 4 -8.56 -7.55 90.58
N PRO A 5 -8.16 -6.23 90.64
CA PRO A 5 -8.84 -5.04 90.08
C PRO A 5 -8.00 -3.74 89.80
N GLU A 6 -8.73 -2.63 89.56
CA GLU A 6 -8.42 -1.17 89.74
C GLU A 6 -7.51 -0.45 88.71
N ASN A 7 -7.94 0.59 87.96
CA ASN A 7 -8.53 1.94 88.20
C ASN A 7 -7.51 3.06 88.55
N SER A 8 -7.56 4.16 87.78
CA SER A 8 -7.15 5.59 88.02
C SER A 8 -6.52 6.18 86.74
N GLY A 9 -7.12 7.17 86.05
CA GLY A 9 -7.03 8.61 86.36
C GLY A 9 -5.94 9.27 85.48
N GLU A 10 -6.29 9.85 84.32
CA GLU A 10 -6.45 11.30 84.07
C GLU A 10 -5.17 12.01 83.59
N ALA A 11 -5.18 12.51 82.35
CA ALA A 11 -4.47 13.71 81.92
C ALA A 11 -4.99 14.16 80.54
N ALA A 12 -5.60 15.35 80.52
CA ALA A 12 -5.98 16.10 79.33
C ALA A 12 -4.75 16.59 78.55
N THR A 13 -4.81 16.67 77.22
CA THR A 13 -4.23 17.77 76.43
C THR A 13 -4.84 17.78 75.02
N GLU A 14 -5.67 18.81 74.80
CA GLU A 14 -5.95 19.61 73.60
C GLU A 14 -5.57 19.08 72.19
N ASP A 15 -6.59 19.12 71.32
CA ASP A 15 -6.50 19.10 69.86
C ASP A 15 -5.66 20.25 69.28
N PRO A 16 -4.84 20.00 68.24
CA PRO A 16 -4.50 21.04 67.28
C PRO A 16 -5.38 20.93 66.03
N VAL A 17 -6.15 22.00 65.84
CA VAL A 17 -6.79 22.40 64.58
C VAL A 17 -5.75 22.38 63.45
N VAL A 18 -5.93 21.51 62.46
CA VAL A 18 -5.22 21.63 61.17
C VAL A 18 -6.18 22.23 60.16
N GLU A 19 -5.89 23.49 59.87
CA GLU A 19 -6.45 24.36 58.86
C GLU A 19 -6.44 23.69 57.47
N THR A 20 -7.63 23.44 56.95
CA THR A 20 -7.87 22.94 55.60
C THR A 20 -7.49 24.01 54.57
N ALA A 21 -6.40 23.79 53.84
CA ALA A 21 -6.10 24.49 52.59
C ALA A 21 -7.08 24.06 51.48
N PRO A 22 -7.48 24.98 50.57
CA PRO A 22 -8.52 24.69 49.59
C PRO A 22 -8.00 23.76 48.49
N ALA A 23 -8.83 22.77 48.12
CA ALA A 23 -8.66 21.96 46.94
C ALA A 23 -8.77 22.86 45.70
N VAL A 24 -7.66 23.03 44.99
CA VAL A 24 -7.69 23.55 43.63
C VAL A 24 -8.18 22.43 42.71
N ASP A 25 -9.31 22.67 42.05
CA ASP A 25 -9.82 21.85 40.96
C ASP A 25 -8.73 21.68 39.90
N ALA A 26 -8.04 20.54 39.93
CA ALA A 26 -7.23 20.08 38.84
C ALA A 26 -8.19 19.63 37.74
N VAL A 27 -8.56 20.57 36.87
CA VAL A 27 -9.12 20.25 35.56
C VAL A 27 -8.13 19.30 34.91
N ALA A 28 -8.49 18.03 34.84
CA ALA A 28 -7.74 17.02 34.12
C ALA A 28 -7.66 17.50 32.67
N GLU A 29 -6.48 17.99 32.30
CA GLU A 29 -6.17 18.37 30.93
C GLU A 29 -6.30 17.09 30.09
N GLU A 30 -7.42 17.00 29.39
CA GLU A 30 -7.69 15.98 28.38
C GLU A 30 -6.45 15.90 27.48
N PRO A 31 -5.79 14.74 27.34
CA PRO A 31 -4.53 14.66 26.63
C PRO A 31 -4.75 15.22 25.22
N ALA A 32 -4.06 16.32 24.91
CA ALA A 32 -4.16 16.97 23.62
C ALA A 32 -4.08 15.91 22.51
N ALA A 33 -5.13 15.84 21.70
CA ALA A 33 -5.23 14.85 20.63
C ALA A 33 -3.91 14.87 19.83
N PRO A 34 -3.32 13.69 19.52
CA PRO A 34 -2.06 13.64 18.80
C PRO A 34 -2.17 14.48 17.53
N THR A 35 -1.26 15.43 17.35
CA THR A 35 -1.35 16.50 16.35
C THR A 35 -1.04 16.04 14.92
N GLY A 36 -1.26 14.76 14.60
CA GLY A 36 -0.99 14.18 13.29
C GLY A 36 -1.73 12.86 13.03
N ILE A 37 -1.98 12.58 11.75
CA ILE A 37 -2.62 11.33 11.31
C ILE A 37 -1.59 10.19 11.29
N ARG A 38 -1.96 9.06 11.88
CA ARG A 38 -1.25 7.78 11.77
C ARG A 38 -1.74 7.00 10.57
N LEU A 39 -0.86 6.84 9.60
CA LEU A 39 -1.09 6.06 8.40
C LEU A 39 -0.42 4.68 8.55
N GLY A 40 -1.23 3.68 8.88
CA GLY A 40 -0.86 2.28 8.82
C GLY A 40 -0.58 1.85 7.38
N PHE A 41 0.39 0.97 7.15
CA PHE A 41 0.64 0.45 5.80
C PHE A 41 1.22 -0.96 5.81
N VAL A 42 0.68 -1.83 4.95
CA VAL A 42 1.26 -3.16 4.68
C VAL A 42 2.57 -3.05 3.90
N ARG A 43 3.43 -4.05 4.07
CA ARG A 43 4.68 -4.16 3.31
C ARG A 43 4.40 -4.11 1.79
N GLY A 44 5.17 -3.28 1.08
CA GLY A 44 5.04 -3.05 -0.37
C GLY A 44 4.14 -1.86 -0.78
N ALA A 45 3.30 -1.31 0.12
CA ALA A 45 2.38 -0.22 -0.22
C ALA A 45 3.04 1.18 -0.39
N ALA A 46 4.33 1.31 -0.04
CA ALA A 46 5.18 2.50 -0.27
C ALA A 46 4.52 3.86 0.07
N PRO A 47 4.20 4.14 1.34
CA PRO A 47 3.42 5.31 1.76
C PRO A 47 4.13 6.66 1.56
N SER A 48 5.45 6.66 1.37
CA SER A 48 6.29 7.86 1.37
C SER A 48 5.88 8.91 0.35
N ARG A 49 5.30 8.50 -0.79
CA ARG A 49 4.81 9.45 -1.81
C ARG A 49 3.62 10.25 -1.29
N TRP A 50 2.70 9.62 -0.59
CA TRP A 50 1.55 10.30 0.00
C TRP A 50 1.95 11.11 1.22
N ALA A 51 2.85 10.61 2.06
CA ALA A 51 3.39 11.38 3.19
C ALA A 51 4.10 12.67 2.74
N LYS A 52 4.90 12.59 1.67
CA LYS A 52 5.53 13.77 1.07
C LYS A 52 4.48 14.76 0.58
N ARG A 53 3.48 14.28 -0.17
CA ARG A 53 2.42 15.13 -0.73
C ARG A 53 1.54 15.75 0.37
N TRP A 54 1.25 15.01 1.44
CA TRP A 54 0.52 15.51 2.60
C TRP A 54 1.22 16.70 3.22
N LYS A 55 2.53 16.56 3.50
CA LYS A 55 3.37 17.65 4.04
C LYS A 55 3.44 18.86 3.12
N GLU A 56 3.51 18.66 1.81
CA GLU A 56 3.52 19.76 0.82
C GLU A 56 2.20 20.55 0.80
N ILE A 57 1.06 19.91 1.07
CA ILE A 57 -0.27 20.52 1.00
C ILE A 57 -0.68 21.15 2.34
N THR A 58 -0.37 20.47 3.45
CA THR A 58 -0.89 20.82 4.79
C THR A 58 0.18 21.43 5.71
N GLY A 59 1.47 21.22 5.41
CA GLY A 59 2.58 21.52 6.32
C GLY A 59 2.82 20.44 7.38
N GLU A 60 1.87 19.52 7.60
CA GLU A 60 1.92 18.49 8.64
C GLU A 60 2.64 17.21 8.18
N ARG A 61 3.14 16.41 9.13
CA ARG A 61 3.72 15.08 8.82
C ARG A 61 2.72 13.99 9.18
N LEU A 62 2.67 12.95 8.35
CA LEU A 62 2.02 11.70 8.72
C LEU A 62 2.96 10.89 9.61
N GLU A 63 2.42 10.26 10.63
CA GLU A 63 3.08 9.18 11.35
C GLU A 63 2.89 7.88 10.55
N LEU A 64 3.98 7.25 10.12
CA LEU A 64 3.91 6.05 9.27
C LEU A 64 4.08 4.81 10.14
N VAL A 65 3.03 3.98 10.20
CA VAL A 65 2.98 2.79 11.06
C VAL A 65 3.06 1.52 10.20
N PRO A 66 4.20 0.81 10.16
CA PRO A 66 4.34 -0.40 9.35
C PRO A 66 3.50 -1.54 9.94
N VAL A 67 2.80 -2.27 9.07
CA VAL A 67 1.97 -3.42 9.43
C VAL A 67 2.54 -4.68 8.77
N ASN A 68 2.76 -5.72 9.58
CA ASN A 68 3.29 -6.99 9.10
C ASN A 68 2.15 -7.93 8.67
N ALA A 69 1.56 -7.65 7.50
CA ALA A 69 0.57 -8.49 6.85
C ALA A 69 0.81 -8.50 5.33
N VAL A 70 0.54 -9.64 4.69
CA VAL A 70 0.52 -9.74 3.22
C VAL A 70 -0.86 -9.34 2.71
N PHE A 71 -1.92 -9.97 3.22
CA PHE A 71 -3.32 -9.62 2.99
C PHE A 71 -4.00 -9.20 4.30
N GLY A 72 -4.95 -8.25 4.23
CA GLY A 72 -5.42 -7.40 5.34
C GLY A 72 -6.28 -8.05 6.44
N HIS A 73 -6.36 -9.37 6.55
CA HIS A 73 -7.47 -9.99 7.29
C HIS A 73 -7.30 -10.15 8.81
N ARG A 74 -6.27 -9.56 9.42
CA ARG A 74 -6.07 -9.57 10.88
C ARG A 74 -4.90 -8.67 11.28
N ILE A 75 -5.11 -7.37 11.20
CA ILE A 75 -4.20 -6.44 11.85
C ILE A 75 -4.52 -6.48 13.35
N PRO A 76 -3.53 -6.73 14.23
CA PRO A 76 -3.78 -6.73 15.66
C PRO A 76 -4.43 -5.41 16.09
N SER A 77 -5.44 -5.48 16.95
CA SER A 77 -6.12 -4.30 17.51
C SER A 77 -5.16 -3.35 18.26
N GLU A 78 -4.00 -3.87 18.67
CA GLU A 78 -2.93 -3.14 19.32
C GLU A 78 -2.19 -2.17 18.38
N VAL A 79 -2.27 -2.37 17.06
CA VAL A 79 -1.66 -1.45 16.10
C VAL A 79 -2.58 -0.25 15.93
N ASN A 80 -2.19 0.87 16.51
CA ASN A 80 -3.00 2.08 16.50
C ASN A 80 -2.74 2.90 15.23
N TYR A 81 -3.74 3.02 14.36
CA TYR A 81 -3.71 3.82 13.14
C TYR A 81 -5.05 4.52 12.93
N ASP A 82 -5.03 5.65 12.22
CA ASP A 82 -6.25 6.38 11.85
C ASP A 82 -6.75 5.95 10.46
N VAL A 83 -5.81 5.70 9.54
CA VAL A 83 -6.05 5.21 8.18
C VAL A 83 -5.06 4.10 7.90
N LEU A 84 -5.50 3.05 7.22
CA LEU A 84 -4.72 1.88 6.89
C LEU A 84 -4.62 1.70 5.37
N LEU A 85 -3.40 1.53 4.87
CA LEU A 85 -3.12 1.04 3.53
C LEU A 85 -2.98 -0.49 3.57
N GLU A 86 -4.02 -1.21 3.20
CA GLU A 86 -4.07 -2.67 3.23
C GLU A 86 -4.23 -3.30 1.85
N ARG A 87 -3.83 -4.58 1.75
CA ARG A 87 -3.98 -5.39 0.55
C ARG A 87 -5.13 -6.39 0.73
N SER A 88 -6.08 -6.42 -0.19
CA SER A 88 -7.05 -7.53 -0.29
C SER A 88 -6.61 -8.52 -1.38
N ARG A 89 -7.10 -9.76 -1.29
CA ARG A 89 -6.94 -10.70 -2.40
C ARG A 89 -7.77 -10.24 -3.62
N PRO A 90 -7.46 -10.70 -4.83
CA PRO A 90 -8.35 -10.53 -5.98
C PRO A 90 -9.77 -10.98 -5.65
N GLY A 91 -10.77 -10.21 -6.10
CA GLY A 91 -12.19 -10.50 -5.83
C GLY A 91 -12.67 -10.13 -4.41
N GLU A 92 -11.76 -9.90 -3.47
CA GLU A 92 -12.12 -9.48 -2.11
C GLU A 92 -12.11 -7.97 -1.95
N MET A 93 -13.02 -7.48 -1.11
CA MET A 93 -13.00 -6.14 -0.55
C MET A 93 -12.59 -6.23 0.93
N PRO A 94 -11.84 -5.25 1.46
CA PRO A 94 -11.71 -5.10 2.90
C PRO A 94 -13.10 -5.11 3.53
N ALA A 95 -13.27 -5.88 4.61
CA ALA A 95 -14.56 -6.19 5.19
C ALA A 95 -15.36 -4.91 5.48
N ASP A 96 -16.33 -4.65 4.60
CA ASP A 96 -17.17 -3.46 4.68
C ASP A 96 -18.44 -3.66 3.86
N ARG A 97 -19.12 -4.82 4.03
CA ARG A 97 -20.55 -5.11 3.73
C ARG A 97 -20.91 -6.53 4.21
N GLY A 98 -20.99 -6.75 5.51
CA GLY A 98 -21.44 -8.04 6.05
C GLY A 98 -21.95 -7.94 7.48
N ALA A 99 -23.28 -8.07 7.62
CA ALA A 99 -24.17 -8.22 8.78
C ALA A 99 -23.94 -7.40 10.07
N ASN A 100 -22.69 -7.17 10.51
CA ASN A 100 -22.37 -6.52 11.79
C ASN A 100 -21.23 -5.48 11.70
N ASN A 101 -20.82 -5.06 10.50
CA ASN A 101 -19.67 -4.14 10.34
C ASN A 101 -20.03 -2.97 9.41
N GLU A 102 -20.93 -2.11 9.88
CA GLU A 102 -21.27 -0.82 9.26
C GLU A 102 -20.23 0.28 9.61
N GLU A 103 -19.11 -0.11 10.23
CA GLU A 103 -18.21 0.81 10.94
C GLU A 103 -16.88 1.08 10.24
N ARG A 104 -16.66 0.59 9.01
CA ARG A 104 -15.47 0.95 8.24
C ARG A 104 -15.86 1.69 6.97
N ARG A 105 -14.86 2.38 6.42
CA ARG A 105 -14.92 3.01 5.10
C ARG A 105 -13.70 2.57 4.32
N SER A 106 -13.86 2.45 3.01
CA SER A 106 -12.78 1.99 2.13
C SER A 106 -12.69 2.75 0.81
N LEU A 107 -11.47 2.85 0.30
CA LEU A 107 -11.13 3.43 -0.99
C LEU A 107 -10.07 2.57 -1.68
N ARG A 108 -10.41 1.99 -2.84
CA ARG A 108 -9.41 1.31 -3.67
C ARG A 108 -8.45 2.31 -4.29
N LEU A 109 -7.15 2.10 -4.12
CA LEU A 109 -6.10 2.96 -4.66
C LEU A 109 -5.56 2.42 -5.98
N TYR A 110 -5.17 1.14 -6.02
CA TYR A 110 -4.67 0.49 -7.24
C TYR A 110 -4.72 -1.04 -7.13
N THR A 111 -4.58 -1.69 -8.28
CA THR A 111 -4.38 -3.13 -8.41
C THR A 111 -2.89 -3.44 -8.49
N GLU A 112 -2.43 -4.46 -7.77
CA GLU A 112 -1.05 -4.92 -7.83
C GLU A 112 -0.85 -5.96 -8.93
N ALA A 113 0.33 -5.94 -9.56
CA ALA A 113 0.76 -7.01 -10.44
C ALA A 113 1.27 -8.22 -9.63
N VAL A 114 1.42 -9.37 -10.28
CA VAL A 114 2.05 -10.56 -9.69
C VAL A 114 3.54 -10.60 -10.04
N GLY A 115 4.37 -11.08 -9.11
CA GLY A 115 5.77 -11.37 -9.34
C GLY A 115 6.07 -12.83 -9.05
N LEU A 116 6.83 -13.46 -9.94
CA LEU A 116 7.49 -14.74 -9.72
C LEU A 116 8.78 -14.50 -8.95
N VAL A 117 8.95 -15.23 -7.85
CA VAL A 117 10.19 -15.23 -7.08
C VAL A 117 10.91 -16.55 -7.28
N VAL A 118 12.16 -16.47 -7.73
CA VAL A 118 13.05 -17.60 -7.99
C VAL A 118 14.37 -17.43 -7.25
N ALA A 119 15.16 -18.50 -7.15
CA ALA A 119 16.56 -18.44 -6.70
C ALA A 119 17.40 -17.48 -7.56
N ALA A 120 18.46 -16.92 -6.99
CA ALA A 120 19.29 -15.92 -7.65
C ALA A 120 19.97 -16.39 -8.94
N ASP A 121 20.21 -17.70 -9.07
CA ASP A 121 20.87 -18.39 -10.16
C ASP A 121 19.90 -19.16 -11.07
N HIS A 122 18.59 -19.03 -10.85
CA HIS A 122 17.57 -19.65 -11.70
C HIS A 122 17.66 -19.14 -13.15
N GLU A 123 17.35 -19.98 -14.14
CA GLU A 123 17.46 -19.63 -15.58
C GLU A 123 16.65 -18.38 -15.99
N LEU A 124 15.51 -18.15 -15.32
CA LEU A 124 14.66 -16.97 -15.52
C LEU A 124 15.16 -15.70 -14.80
N ALA A 125 16.25 -15.75 -14.03
CA ALA A 125 16.76 -14.65 -13.21
C ALA A 125 16.94 -13.33 -13.96
N GLU A 126 17.32 -13.40 -15.24
CA GLU A 126 17.59 -12.25 -16.12
C GLU A 126 16.39 -11.89 -17.02
N ALA A 127 15.27 -12.61 -16.90
CA ALA A 127 14.07 -12.31 -17.64
C ALA A 127 13.44 -10.98 -17.16
N THR A 128 12.98 -10.17 -18.11
CA THR A 128 12.30 -8.90 -17.80
C THR A 128 10.83 -9.11 -17.41
N SER A 129 10.22 -10.20 -17.88
CA SER A 129 8.88 -10.66 -17.55
C SER A 129 8.71 -12.14 -17.90
N VAL A 130 7.75 -12.81 -17.27
CA VAL A 130 7.34 -14.20 -17.60
C VAL A 130 5.89 -14.27 -18.06
N THR A 131 5.58 -15.16 -18.98
CA THR A 131 4.21 -15.44 -19.45
C THR A 131 3.56 -16.59 -18.67
N LEU A 132 2.30 -16.93 -18.97
CA LEU A 132 1.66 -18.12 -18.38
C LEU A 132 2.33 -19.41 -18.83
N GLU A 133 2.81 -19.45 -20.07
CA GLU A 133 3.54 -20.60 -20.62
C GLU A 133 4.87 -20.81 -19.88
N ASP A 134 5.60 -19.73 -19.58
CA ASP A 134 6.81 -19.82 -18.76
C ASP A 134 6.50 -20.32 -17.36
N LEU A 135 5.43 -19.82 -16.73
CA LEU A 135 5.01 -20.26 -15.39
C LEU A 135 4.64 -21.74 -15.34
N ALA A 136 4.07 -22.30 -16.41
CA ALA A 136 3.73 -23.72 -16.49
C ALA A 136 4.96 -24.65 -16.49
N LEU A 137 6.15 -24.11 -16.79
CA LEU A 137 7.42 -24.85 -16.77
C LEU A 137 8.14 -24.75 -15.42
N VAL A 138 7.66 -23.89 -14.51
CA VAL A 138 8.29 -23.64 -13.22
C VAL A 138 7.54 -24.39 -12.13
N LYS A 139 8.28 -25.12 -11.29
CA LYS A 139 7.73 -25.72 -10.07
C LYS A 139 7.35 -24.63 -9.07
N LEU A 140 6.05 -24.38 -8.91
CA LEU A 140 5.53 -23.45 -7.92
C LEU A 140 5.33 -24.15 -6.58
N LEU A 141 5.84 -23.58 -5.49
CA LEU A 141 5.69 -24.11 -4.13
C LEU A 141 4.43 -23.54 -3.48
N ASP A 142 3.65 -24.39 -2.82
CA ASP A 142 2.46 -23.96 -2.08
C ASP A 142 2.83 -23.21 -0.79
N HIS A 143 2.07 -22.15 -0.48
CA HIS A 143 2.24 -21.28 0.68
C HIS A 143 0.93 -20.52 1.01
N PRO A 144 0.71 -20.06 2.25
CA PRO A 144 -0.58 -19.51 2.70
C PRO A 144 -1.01 -18.20 2.04
N ASP A 145 -0.08 -17.49 1.40
CA ASP A 145 -0.37 -16.25 0.68
C ASP A 145 -0.52 -16.49 -0.83
N HIS A 146 -0.54 -17.74 -1.31
CA HIS A 146 -0.85 -18.07 -2.70
C HIS A 146 -2.32 -17.77 -2.97
N VAL A 147 -2.61 -17.08 -4.07
CA VAL A 147 -3.98 -16.72 -4.44
C VAL A 147 -4.56 -17.82 -5.32
N ALA A 148 -5.80 -18.22 -5.06
CA ALA A 148 -6.48 -19.30 -5.78
C ALA A 148 -6.59 -19.08 -7.30
N ASP A 149 -6.67 -17.82 -7.74
CA ASP A 149 -6.74 -17.45 -9.17
C ASP A 149 -5.37 -17.49 -9.88
N TRP A 150 -4.28 -17.77 -9.17
CA TRP A 150 -2.96 -17.96 -9.78
C TRP A 150 -2.78 -19.42 -10.22
N PRO A 151 -1.79 -19.72 -11.10
CA PRO A 151 -1.46 -21.10 -11.46
C PRO A 151 -1.29 -21.99 -10.21
N GLU A 152 -1.82 -23.21 -10.28
CA GLU A 152 -1.87 -24.13 -9.14
C GLU A 152 -0.44 -24.47 -8.69
N PRO A 153 -0.13 -24.32 -7.38
CA PRO A 153 1.17 -24.72 -6.86
C PRO A 153 1.22 -26.23 -6.62
N GLU A 154 2.43 -26.78 -6.59
CA GLU A 154 2.67 -28.16 -6.18
C GLU A 154 2.43 -28.29 -4.67
N ARG A 155 1.51 -29.18 -4.31
CA ARG A 155 1.20 -29.47 -2.91
C ARG A 155 2.34 -30.25 -2.27
N TRP A 156 2.56 -29.98 -0.99
CA TRP A 156 3.49 -30.74 -0.16
C TRP A 156 2.96 -32.16 0.07
N GLU A 157 3.82 -33.18 -0.07
CA GLU A 157 3.47 -34.57 0.22
C GLU A 157 3.00 -34.73 1.67
N ASP A 158 3.73 -34.12 2.61
CA ASP A 158 3.30 -33.92 3.99
C ASP A 158 2.86 -32.46 4.19
N PRO A 159 1.56 -32.20 4.43
CA PRO A 159 1.06 -30.86 4.73
C PRO A 159 1.74 -30.18 5.92
N ALA A 160 2.34 -30.95 6.86
CA ALA A 160 3.07 -30.38 7.99
C ALA A 160 4.35 -29.64 7.57
N TRP A 161 4.88 -29.91 6.37
CA TRP A 161 6.05 -29.23 5.80
C TRP A 161 5.70 -27.96 5.05
N MET A 162 4.41 -27.70 4.78
CA MET A 162 3.99 -26.48 4.10
C MET A 162 4.45 -25.24 4.90
N PRO A 163 5.16 -24.29 4.27
CA PRO A 163 5.58 -23.06 4.92
C PRO A 163 4.41 -22.32 5.56
N LYS A 164 4.51 -21.98 6.84
CA LYS A 164 3.44 -21.26 7.55
C LYS A 164 3.37 -19.77 7.19
N LYS A 165 4.35 -19.25 6.46
CA LYS A 165 4.47 -17.84 6.03
C LYS A 165 5.24 -17.77 4.71
N ALA A 166 4.92 -16.78 3.87
CA ALA A 166 5.69 -16.52 2.64
C ALA A 166 7.20 -16.37 2.88
N ALA A 167 7.63 -15.79 4.02
CA ALA A 167 9.05 -15.66 4.36
C ALA A 167 9.77 -17.02 4.46
N VAL A 168 9.11 -18.04 5.02
CA VAL A 168 9.68 -19.39 5.12
C VAL A 168 9.68 -20.06 3.73
N ALA A 169 8.68 -19.79 2.89
CA ALA A 169 8.67 -20.28 1.52
C ALA A 169 9.82 -19.67 0.70
N LEU A 170 10.16 -18.39 0.93
CA LEU A 170 11.31 -17.74 0.30
C LEU A 170 12.63 -18.42 0.68
N ASP A 171 12.82 -18.83 1.93
CA ASP A 171 14.03 -19.57 2.34
C ASP A 171 14.19 -20.89 1.56
N ILE A 172 13.08 -21.54 1.18
CA ILE A 172 13.09 -22.75 0.35
C ILE A 172 13.34 -22.40 -1.13
N VAL A 173 12.78 -21.30 -1.63
CA VAL A 173 13.08 -20.79 -2.98
C VAL A 173 14.58 -20.51 -3.13
N ALA A 174 15.23 -19.96 -2.11
CA ALA A 174 16.67 -19.70 -2.12
C ALA A 174 17.53 -20.96 -2.30
N THR A 175 17.00 -22.16 -2.00
CA THR A 175 17.71 -23.43 -2.24
C THR A 175 17.57 -23.94 -3.67
N GLY A 176 16.78 -23.25 -4.52
CA GLY A 176 16.46 -23.70 -5.88
C GLY A 176 15.41 -24.81 -5.95
N ALA A 177 14.72 -25.14 -4.85
CA ALA A 177 13.72 -26.22 -4.82
C ALA A 177 12.42 -25.91 -5.60
N GLY A 178 12.21 -24.65 -5.96
CA GLY A 178 11.07 -24.17 -6.73
C GLY A 178 10.98 -22.65 -6.69
N ALA A 179 9.82 -22.14 -7.10
CA ALA A 179 9.49 -20.72 -7.12
C ALA A 179 8.18 -20.45 -6.38
N ILE A 180 7.90 -19.19 -6.05
CA ILE A 180 6.59 -18.78 -5.54
C ILE A 180 6.06 -17.56 -6.28
N LEU A 181 4.74 -17.42 -6.30
CA LEU A 181 4.08 -16.20 -6.72
C LEU A 181 3.73 -15.34 -5.51
N LEU A 182 3.90 -14.02 -5.65
CA LEU A 182 3.58 -13.03 -4.64
C LEU A 182 3.11 -11.73 -5.31
N PRO A 183 2.38 -10.85 -4.59
CA PRO A 183 2.11 -9.50 -5.07
C PRO A 183 3.44 -8.78 -5.34
N LEU A 184 3.63 -8.24 -6.55
CA LEU A 184 4.94 -7.78 -7.03
C LEU A 184 5.61 -6.74 -6.11
N PRO A 185 4.90 -5.71 -5.59
CA PRO A 185 5.52 -4.76 -4.65
C PRO A 185 5.90 -5.40 -3.31
N TYR A 186 5.11 -6.37 -2.82
CA TYR A 186 5.43 -7.15 -1.63
C TYR A 186 6.67 -8.02 -1.85
N ALA A 187 6.71 -8.78 -2.96
CA ALA A 187 7.84 -9.63 -3.33
C ALA A 187 9.16 -8.85 -3.33
N ARG A 188 9.18 -7.67 -3.98
CA ARG A 188 10.37 -6.80 -4.03
C ARG A 188 10.88 -6.34 -2.66
N HIS A 189 10.00 -6.27 -1.66
CA HIS A 189 10.36 -5.91 -0.29
C HIS A 189 10.68 -7.14 0.57
N ALA A 190 10.07 -8.29 0.31
CA ALA A 190 10.21 -9.49 1.12
C ALA A 190 11.52 -10.24 0.84
N VAL A 191 12.05 -10.16 -0.38
CA VAL A 191 13.21 -10.97 -0.79
C VAL A 191 14.57 -10.39 -0.37
N SER A 192 15.54 -11.29 -0.24
CA SER A 192 16.96 -10.98 -0.24
C SER A 192 17.49 -10.95 -1.67
N LYS A 193 18.05 -9.80 -2.13
CA LYS A 193 18.62 -9.67 -3.48
C LYS A 193 19.84 -10.56 -3.73
N LYS A 194 20.46 -11.08 -2.66
CA LYS A 194 21.59 -12.02 -2.77
C LYS A 194 21.10 -13.40 -3.20
N GLU A 195 19.95 -13.81 -2.70
CA GLU A 195 19.43 -15.18 -2.82
C GLU A 195 18.28 -15.32 -3.80
N HIS A 196 17.65 -14.21 -4.20
CA HIS A 196 16.44 -14.24 -5.01
C HIS A 196 16.48 -13.27 -6.20
N ARG A 197 15.63 -13.57 -7.18
CA ARG A 197 15.21 -12.64 -8.23
C ARG A 197 13.69 -12.58 -8.27
N VAL A 198 13.17 -11.38 -8.57
CA VAL A 198 11.73 -11.12 -8.69
C VAL A 198 11.45 -10.72 -10.11
N ILE A 199 10.73 -11.57 -10.83
CA ILE A 199 10.41 -11.39 -12.25
C ILE A 199 8.92 -11.03 -12.36
N PRO A 200 8.55 -9.88 -12.94
CA PRO A 200 7.14 -9.55 -13.16
C PRO A 200 6.44 -10.59 -14.03
N VAL A 201 5.23 -10.98 -13.65
CA VAL A 201 4.37 -11.73 -14.56
C VAL A 201 3.77 -10.74 -15.57
N ALA A 202 3.79 -11.11 -16.86
CA ALA A 202 3.29 -10.26 -17.93
C ALA A 202 1.79 -9.95 -17.75
N GLU A 203 1.38 -8.71 -18.05
CA GLU A 203 -0.02 -8.29 -17.95
C GLU A 203 -0.97 -9.13 -18.82
N SER A 204 -0.47 -9.66 -19.93
CA SER A 204 -1.22 -10.58 -20.80
C SER A 204 -1.63 -11.89 -20.13
N ALA A 205 -1.02 -12.25 -18.99
CA ALA A 205 -1.42 -13.40 -18.18
C ALA A 205 -2.75 -13.18 -17.45
N GLY A 206 -3.22 -11.94 -17.33
CA GLY A 206 -4.47 -11.61 -16.64
C GLY A 206 -4.46 -11.83 -15.12
N LEU A 207 -3.30 -12.14 -14.52
CA LEU A 207 -3.18 -12.38 -13.09
C LEU A 207 -3.18 -11.07 -12.29
N ASN A 208 -3.84 -11.10 -11.14
CA ASN A 208 -3.96 -9.95 -10.23
C ASN A 208 -3.26 -10.27 -8.89
N GLY A 209 -2.40 -9.37 -8.43
CA GLY A 209 -1.67 -9.46 -7.16
C GLY A 209 -2.49 -9.07 -5.92
N GLY A 210 -3.75 -8.68 -6.13
CA GLY A 210 -4.61 -8.09 -5.12
C GLY A 210 -4.80 -6.58 -5.33
N HIS A 211 -5.49 -5.96 -4.38
CA HIS A 211 -5.81 -4.54 -4.44
C HIS A 211 -5.31 -3.83 -3.20
N ILE A 212 -4.69 -2.66 -3.38
CA ILE A 212 -4.37 -1.76 -2.27
C ILE A 212 -5.54 -0.82 -2.02
N TRP A 213 -5.95 -0.76 -0.75
CA TRP A 213 -7.04 0.05 -0.24
C TRP A 213 -6.53 0.99 0.83
N ALA A 214 -7.14 2.17 0.91
CA ALA A 214 -7.16 2.95 2.14
C ALA A 214 -8.43 2.61 2.89
N THR A 215 -8.33 2.24 4.17
CA THR A 215 -9.48 1.95 5.03
C THR A 215 -9.37 2.69 6.36
N TRP A 216 -10.51 3.06 6.93
CA TRP A 216 -10.58 3.79 8.19
C TRP A 216 -11.92 3.52 8.88
N GLY A 217 -11.98 3.79 10.18
CA GLY A 217 -13.19 3.63 10.99
C GLY A 217 -14.22 4.71 10.72
N ALA A 218 -15.48 4.40 11.03
CA ALA A 218 -16.58 5.31 10.78
C ALA A 218 -16.48 6.59 11.62
N ASP A 219 -16.00 6.40 12.85
CA ASP A 219 -15.67 7.37 13.89
C ASP A 219 -14.49 8.29 13.54
N ARG A 220 -13.56 7.83 12.68
CA ARG A 220 -12.39 8.60 12.25
C ARG A 220 -12.62 9.44 11.00
N ASP A 221 -13.84 9.47 10.45
CA ASP A 221 -14.15 10.14 9.19
C ASP A 221 -14.35 11.66 9.29
N ASN A 222 -13.43 12.30 9.98
CA ASN A 222 -13.39 13.75 10.14
C ASN A 222 -12.72 14.44 8.95
N ALA A 223 -12.72 15.79 8.98
CA ALA A 223 -12.14 16.61 7.93
C ALA A 223 -10.65 16.31 7.64
N GLN A 224 -9.86 15.92 8.65
CA GLN A 224 -8.44 15.62 8.50
C GLN A 224 -8.25 14.33 7.68
N VAL A 225 -9.00 13.27 8.01
CA VAL A 225 -8.98 12.00 7.25
C VAL A 225 -9.53 12.19 5.84
N GLN A 226 -10.61 12.97 5.67
CA GLN A 226 -11.14 13.31 4.35
C GLN A 226 -10.15 14.10 3.49
N ALA A 227 -9.37 15.01 4.09
CA ALA A 227 -8.28 15.67 3.40
C ALA A 227 -7.20 14.67 2.96
N LEU A 228 -6.81 13.73 3.82
CA LEU A 228 -5.83 12.67 3.49
C LEU A 228 -6.35 11.79 2.36
N VAL A 229 -7.61 11.35 2.41
CA VAL A 229 -8.28 10.59 1.34
C VAL A 229 -8.21 11.37 0.02
N GLY A 230 -8.42 12.68 0.05
CA GLY A 230 -8.21 13.55 -1.11
C GLY A 230 -6.78 13.46 -1.67
N VAL A 231 -5.76 13.50 -0.80
CA VAL A 231 -4.34 13.34 -1.18
C VAL A 231 -4.05 11.96 -1.75
N LEU A 232 -4.63 10.90 -1.17
CA LEU A 232 -4.52 9.51 -1.62
C LEU A 232 -5.09 9.33 -3.03
N ARG A 233 -6.24 9.96 -3.33
CA ARG A 233 -6.86 10.00 -4.67
C ARG A 233 -6.08 10.85 -5.69
N GLY A 234 -5.06 11.60 -5.26
CA GLY A 234 -4.23 12.39 -6.15
C GLY A 234 -4.52 13.89 -6.16
N ARG A 235 -5.30 14.42 -5.21
CA ARG A 235 -5.42 15.88 -5.02
C ARG A 235 -4.02 16.46 -4.82
N THR A 236 -3.70 17.48 -5.61
CA THR A 236 -2.45 18.24 -5.50
C THR A 236 -2.78 19.67 -5.06
N ALA A 237 -1.79 20.39 -4.50
CA ALA A 237 -1.95 21.78 -4.06
C ALA A 237 -2.54 22.73 -5.14
N ARG A 238 -2.49 22.35 -6.42
CA ARG A 238 -3.03 23.09 -7.56
C ARG A 238 -4.54 22.91 -7.78
N SER A 239 -5.20 22.08 -6.99
CA SER A 239 -6.62 21.74 -7.12
C SER A 239 -7.55 22.53 -6.20
N SER A 240 -7.03 23.43 -5.37
CA SER A 240 -7.86 24.26 -4.49
C SER A 240 -8.41 25.45 -5.28
N ARG A 241 -9.52 25.24 -6.00
CA ARG A 241 -10.46 26.32 -6.30
C ARG A 241 -11.70 26.10 -5.44
N PRO A 242 -12.20 27.11 -4.72
CA PRO A 242 -13.36 26.97 -3.87
C PRO A 242 -14.65 26.95 -4.69
N GLY A 243 -15.58 26.09 -4.30
CA GLY A 243 -17.00 26.16 -4.64
C GLY A 243 -17.46 25.31 -5.83
N ALA A 244 -18.19 24.23 -5.52
CA ALA A 244 -19.62 24.06 -5.84
C ALA A 244 -20.00 22.57 -5.81
N ASP A 245 -20.96 22.23 -4.95
CA ASP A 245 -21.80 21.04 -5.09
C ASP A 245 -22.52 21.06 -6.44
N ALA A 246 -22.62 19.91 -7.10
CA ALA A 246 -23.85 19.39 -7.71
C ALA A 246 -23.58 18.08 -8.47
N ASP A 247 -24.48 17.15 -8.26
CA ASP A 247 -24.61 15.84 -8.89
C ASP A 247 -24.99 15.95 -10.38
N ALA A 248 -24.39 15.06 -11.20
CA ALA A 248 -24.70 14.63 -12.58
C ALA A 248 -24.81 15.65 -13.76
N PRO A 249 -24.85 15.20 -15.03
CA PRO A 249 -23.87 14.39 -15.76
C PRO A 249 -23.29 15.17 -16.97
N VAL A 250 -21.96 15.17 -17.17
CA VAL A 250 -21.37 15.90 -18.30
C VAL A 250 -21.41 15.07 -19.58
N GLU A 251 -22.44 15.33 -20.37
CA GLU A 251 -22.53 15.05 -21.80
C GLU A 251 -21.34 15.70 -22.54
N ALA A 252 -20.75 14.96 -23.47
CA ALA A 252 -19.50 15.33 -24.13
C ALA A 252 -19.68 16.55 -25.08
N PRO A 253 -18.92 17.65 -24.92
CA PRO A 253 -18.92 18.71 -25.91
C PRO A 253 -17.88 18.43 -26.99
N LYS A 254 -18.38 18.26 -28.23
CA LYS A 254 -17.60 18.26 -29.48
C LYS A 254 -16.80 19.55 -29.59
N LYS A 255 -15.46 19.47 -29.47
CA LYS A 255 -14.57 20.63 -29.68
C LYS A 255 -14.31 20.85 -31.17
N LYS A 256 -14.81 22.01 -31.63
CA LYS A 256 -14.41 22.69 -32.87
C LYS A 256 -12.89 22.89 -32.91
N VAL A 257 -12.33 22.67 -34.10
CA VAL A 257 -10.93 22.89 -34.43
C VAL A 257 -10.65 24.40 -34.39
N GLN A 258 -9.79 24.82 -33.45
CA GLN A 258 -9.09 26.11 -33.52
C GLN A 258 -7.60 25.84 -33.48
N GLN A 259 -6.91 26.28 -34.54
CA GLN A 259 -5.48 26.19 -34.72
C GLN A 259 -4.80 27.17 -33.75
N GLN A 260 -3.83 26.68 -32.98
CA GLN A 260 -2.90 27.50 -32.19
C GLN A 260 -1.47 26.95 -32.29
N PRO A 261 -0.46 27.83 -32.10
CA PRO A 261 0.78 27.82 -32.89
C PRO A 261 1.84 26.84 -32.38
N LYS A 262 2.71 26.41 -33.32
CA LYS A 262 3.87 25.53 -33.08
C LYS A 262 4.81 26.12 -32.02
N LYS A 263 4.82 25.54 -30.82
CA LYS A 263 5.90 25.72 -29.84
C LYS A 263 7.16 25.00 -30.35
N GLN A 264 8.23 25.77 -30.52
CA GLN A 264 9.55 25.27 -30.87
C GLN A 264 10.08 24.34 -29.77
N GLN A 265 10.57 23.17 -30.17
CA GLN A 265 11.27 22.24 -29.28
C GLN A 265 12.64 22.83 -28.89
N PRO A 266 13.09 22.65 -27.64
CA PRO A 266 14.40 23.11 -27.21
C PRO A 266 15.51 22.39 -28.00
N LYS A 267 16.45 23.16 -28.56
CA LYS A 267 17.59 22.63 -29.32
C LYS A 267 18.50 21.82 -28.39
N LEU A 268 18.50 20.50 -28.55
CA LEU A 268 19.42 19.58 -27.88
C LEU A 268 20.84 19.79 -28.45
N LYS A 269 21.86 19.75 -27.58
CA LYS A 269 23.26 19.94 -27.97
C LYS A 269 23.71 18.85 -28.97
N PRO A 270 24.40 19.19 -30.07
CA PRO A 270 24.94 18.22 -31.02
C PRO A 270 25.85 17.21 -30.33
N GLY A 271 25.64 15.91 -30.56
CA GLY A 271 26.42 14.82 -29.97
C GLY A 271 25.95 14.32 -28.60
N SER A 272 24.91 14.89 -28.01
CA SER A 272 24.33 14.36 -26.77
C SER A 272 23.60 13.02 -26.98
N ARG A 273 23.60 12.16 -25.95
CA ARG A 273 22.88 10.87 -25.95
C ARG A 273 21.38 11.06 -26.29
N GLY A 274 20.80 12.19 -25.90
CA GLY A 274 19.43 12.58 -26.25
C GLY A 274 19.22 12.85 -27.75
N ALA A 275 20.18 13.51 -28.41
CA ALA A 275 20.14 13.75 -29.86
C ALA A 275 20.29 12.44 -30.66
N GLN A 276 21.13 11.51 -30.19
CA GLN A 276 21.30 10.19 -30.83
C GLN A 276 20.04 9.31 -30.70
N LEU A 277 19.38 9.33 -29.53
CA LEU A 277 18.11 8.63 -29.29
C LEU A 277 16.98 9.18 -30.17
N GLN A 278 16.91 10.50 -30.35
CA GLN A 278 15.90 11.11 -31.20
C GLN A 278 16.14 10.80 -32.69
N ALA A 279 17.39 10.89 -33.17
CA ALA A 279 17.74 10.53 -34.54
C ALA A 279 17.48 9.04 -34.85
N SER A 280 17.70 8.15 -33.86
CA SER A 280 17.38 6.73 -33.99
C SER A 280 15.87 6.46 -34.10
N ARG A 281 15.06 7.15 -33.29
CA ARG A 281 13.59 7.07 -33.33
C ARG A 281 13.03 7.58 -34.65
N GLU A 282 13.51 8.72 -35.14
CA GLU A 282 13.10 9.28 -36.43
C GLU A 282 13.47 8.35 -37.61
N ARG A 283 14.63 7.70 -37.55
CA ARG A 283 15.04 6.70 -38.56
C ARG A 283 14.18 5.44 -38.52
N ALA A 284 13.80 4.99 -37.32
CA ALA A 284 12.91 3.84 -37.14
C ALA A 284 11.49 4.12 -37.67
N GLU A 285 10.95 5.31 -37.39
CA GLU A 285 9.64 5.74 -37.89
C GLU A 285 9.64 5.91 -39.42
N ARG A 286 10.71 6.48 -39.99
CA ARG A 286 10.87 6.59 -41.45
C ARG A 286 10.91 5.23 -42.13
N ASN A 287 11.66 4.28 -41.57
CA ASN A 287 11.69 2.92 -42.08
C ASN A 287 10.35 2.20 -41.95
N ARG A 288 9.60 2.44 -40.87
CA ARG A 288 8.24 1.89 -40.68
C ARG A 288 7.27 2.47 -41.71
N ALA A 289 7.35 3.77 -41.99
CA ALA A 289 6.54 4.43 -43.00
C ALA A 289 6.85 3.94 -44.43
N LEU A 290 8.13 3.74 -44.76
CA LEU A 290 8.55 3.20 -46.05
C LEU A 290 8.08 1.76 -46.25
N LYS A 291 8.19 0.91 -45.22
CA LYS A 291 7.65 -0.47 -45.25
C LYS A 291 6.12 -0.50 -45.39
N ALA A 292 5.41 0.41 -44.72
CA ALA A 292 3.96 0.53 -44.85
C ALA A 292 3.54 0.99 -46.26
N ALA A 293 4.27 1.94 -46.85
CA ALA A 293 4.03 2.41 -48.22
C ALA A 293 4.31 1.32 -49.27
N ALA A 294 5.41 0.56 -49.11
CA ALA A 294 5.74 -0.57 -49.98
C ALA A 294 4.68 -1.69 -49.91
N LYS A 295 4.16 -2.00 -48.70
CA LYS A 295 3.10 -2.99 -48.51
C LYS A 295 1.77 -2.56 -49.15
N ARG A 296 1.46 -1.26 -49.17
CA ARG A 296 0.27 -0.71 -49.86
C ARG A 296 0.42 -0.78 -51.40
N ARG A 297 1.63 -0.59 -51.93
CA ARG A 297 1.89 -0.64 -53.38
C ARG A 297 1.90 -2.06 -53.96
N LYS A 298 2.14 -3.09 -53.15
CA LYS A 298 2.10 -4.52 -53.54
C LYS A 298 0.71 -5.16 -53.44
N ARG A 299 -0.27 -4.43 -52.91
CA ARG A 299 -1.68 -4.84 -52.75
C ARG A 299 -2.64 -4.21 -53.77
N ARG A 300 -2.09 -3.44 -54.70
CA ARG A 300 -2.77 -2.78 -55.83
C ARG A 300 -2.18 -3.35 -57.10
#